data_AF-A0A7S2UTR2-F1
#
_entry.id   AF-A0A7S2UTR2-F1
#
_cell.length_a   1.000
_cell.length_b   1.000
_cell.length_c   1.000
_cell.angle_alpha   90.00
_cell.angle_beta   90.00
_cell.angle_gamma   90.00
#
_symmetry.space_group_name_H-M   'P 1'
#
loop_
_entity.id
_entity.type
_entity.pdbx_description
1 polymer ?
#
loop_
_entity_poly.entity_id
_entity_poly.type
_entity_poly.pdbx_seq_one_letter_code
_entity_poly.pdbx_strand_id
1 'polypeptide(L)'
;QKITENGAHFRSYVDGSHQLLTPESSLEIQRQLGADLVVVLDECTPYNVEKEYTYQSMLRSHRWAVRSLQQFDRGDDGRQALYGIIQGGIYEDLREEAAAFIASQPFFGTAIGGCLGDSSETMHRIVAYTMELCVKDRPIHLLGIGGLRDIFHGVRCGIDTFDCVHP
;
A
#
# COMPACT_ATOMS: atom_id res chain seq x y z
N GLN A 1 -0.09 9.80 16.90
CA GLN A 1 0.26 10.14 15.51
C GLN A 1 -0.80 11.09 14.98
N LYS A 2 -0.45 11.99 14.06
CA LYS A 2 -1.41 12.83 13.34
C LYS A 2 -1.14 12.72 11.85
N ILE A 3 -2.15 12.36 11.07
CA ILE A 3 -2.07 12.35 9.60
C ILE A 3 -2.60 13.68 9.07
N THR A 4 -1.89 14.25 8.11
CA THR A 4 -2.28 15.47 7.40
C THR A 4 -2.02 15.28 5.91
N GLU A 5 -2.45 16.20 5.06
CA GLU A 5 -2.13 16.12 3.62
C GLU A 5 -0.62 16.10 3.35
N ASN A 6 0.20 16.74 4.19
CA ASN A 6 1.65 16.79 4.01
C ASN A 6 2.34 15.45 4.28
N GLY A 7 1.80 14.65 5.20
CA GLY A 7 2.42 13.42 5.68
C GLY A 7 1.96 13.01 7.08
N ALA A 8 2.68 12.03 7.63
CA ALA A 8 2.46 11.48 8.96
C ALA A 8 3.38 12.15 10.00
N HIS A 9 2.78 12.81 10.99
CA HIS A 9 3.48 13.31 12.16
C HIS A 9 3.47 12.25 13.28
N PHE A 10 4.64 11.90 13.77
CA PHE A 10 4.80 10.96 14.86
C PHE A 10 5.91 11.38 15.81
N ARG A 11 5.96 10.72 16.96
CA ARG A 11 7.01 10.90 17.96
C ARG A 11 7.90 9.68 17.91
N SER A 12 9.19 9.87 17.73
CA SER A 12 10.19 8.80 17.76
C SER A 12 10.12 8.06 19.09
N TYR A 13 10.11 6.73 19.03
CA TYR A 13 10.12 5.87 20.22
C TYR A 13 11.53 5.77 20.85
N VAL A 14 12.57 6.21 20.13
CA VAL A 14 13.97 6.13 20.58
C VAL A 14 14.32 7.31 21.49
N ASP A 15 13.95 8.53 21.09
CA ASP A 15 14.38 9.78 21.74
C ASP A 15 13.25 10.77 22.03
N GLY A 16 12.01 10.46 21.62
CA GLY A 16 10.87 11.35 21.82
C GLY A 16 10.81 12.55 20.86
N SER A 17 11.70 12.63 19.86
CA SER A 17 11.69 13.72 18.88
C SER A 17 10.43 13.69 18.00
N HIS A 18 9.97 14.87 17.59
CA HIS A 18 8.87 14.98 16.62
C HIS A 18 9.40 14.82 15.19
N GLN A 19 8.81 13.89 14.45
CA GLN A 19 9.20 13.55 13.09
C GLN A 19 8.01 13.75 12.13
N LEU A 20 8.32 14.06 10.87
CA LEU A 20 7.36 14.13 9.77
C LEU A 20 7.86 13.24 8.64
N LEU A 21 7.10 12.19 8.34
CA LEU A 21 7.32 11.36 7.15
C LEU A 21 6.35 11.82 6.06
N THR A 22 6.89 12.35 4.95
CA THR A 22 6.14 12.73 3.76
C THR A 22 6.38 11.69 2.66
N PRO A 23 5.55 11.64 1.60
CA PRO A 23 5.82 10.84 0.41
C PRO A 23 7.24 11.05 -0.13
N GLU A 24 7.69 12.32 -0.18
CA GLU A 24 9.01 12.65 -0.71
C GLU A 24 10.15 12.17 0.21
N SER A 25 10.03 12.41 1.52
CA SER A 25 11.07 11.98 2.46
C SER A 25 11.09 10.47 2.62
N SER A 26 9.95 9.79 2.52
CA SER A 26 9.87 8.32 2.51
C SER A 26 10.65 7.73 1.33
N LEU A 27 10.46 8.25 0.13
CA LEU A 27 11.17 7.77 -1.06
C LEU A 27 12.67 8.08 -0.99
N GLU A 28 13.05 9.25 -0.48
CA GLU A 28 14.46 9.60 -0.31
C GLU A 28 15.16 8.68 0.71
N ILE A 29 14.51 8.35 1.82
CA ILE A 29 15.04 7.39 2.80
C ILE A 29 15.20 6.01 2.15
N GLN A 30 14.18 5.51 1.44
CA GLN A 30 14.24 4.21 0.76
C GLN A 30 15.35 4.16 -0.31
N ARG A 31 15.61 5.27 -0.99
CA ARG A 31 16.73 5.42 -1.92
C ARG A 31 18.08 5.31 -1.23
N GLN A 32 18.26 6.03 -0.12
CA GLN A 32 19.51 6.00 0.64
C GLN A 32 19.78 4.63 1.28
N LEU A 33 18.73 3.88 1.63
CA LEU A 33 18.84 2.50 2.08
C LEU A 33 19.29 1.53 0.97
N GLY A 34 19.13 1.91 -0.30
CA GLY A 34 19.52 1.09 -1.44
C GLY A 34 18.62 -0.13 -1.66
N ALA A 35 17.34 -0.04 -1.29
CA ALA A 35 16.38 -1.13 -1.47
C ALA A 35 16.07 -1.38 -2.95
N ASP A 36 16.02 -2.64 -3.40
CA ASP A 36 15.68 -2.95 -4.80
C ASP A 36 14.21 -2.65 -5.12
N LEU A 37 13.31 -2.94 -4.17
CA LEU A 37 11.88 -2.67 -4.29
C LEU A 37 11.48 -1.64 -3.24
N VAL A 38 10.90 -0.54 -3.69
CA VAL A 38 10.42 0.55 -2.85
C VAL A 38 8.91 0.69 -2.99
N VAL A 39 8.26 1.24 -1.97
CA VAL A 39 6.79 1.33 -1.91
C VAL A 39 6.38 2.77 -1.61
N VAL A 40 5.29 3.23 -2.25
CA VAL A 40 4.71 4.54 -1.96
C VAL A 40 4.29 4.66 -0.50
N LEU A 41 4.37 5.87 0.06
CA LEU A 41 3.76 6.14 1.35
C LEU A 41 2.24 6.16 1.21
N ASP A 42 1.55 5.42 2.06
CA ASP A 42 0.09 5.38 2.13
C ASP A 42 -0.41 5.57 3.57
N GLU A 43 -1.73 5.66 3.71
CA GLU A 43 -2.38 5.61 5.01
C GLU A 43 -3.20 4.33 5.13
N CYS A 44 -2.79 3.48 6.06
CA CYS A 44 -3.55 2.29 6.43
C CYS A 44 -4.64 2.66 7.44
N THR A 45 -5.90 2.49 7.04
CA THR A 45 -7.05 2.71 7.93
C THR A 45 -7.36 1.47 8.77
N PRO A 46 -7.72 1.62 10.06
CA PRO A 46 -8.26 0.51 10.86
C PRO A 46 -9.58 -0.02 10.25
N TYR A 47 -9.87 -1.32 10.38
CA TYR A 47 -11.10 -1.90 9.78
C TYR A 47 -12.40 -1.32 10.36
N ASN A 48 -12.37 -0.78 11.58
CA ASN A 48 -13.55 -0.36 12.33
C ASN A 48 -13.89 1.13 12.14
N VAL A 49 -13.22 1.83 11.22
CA VAL A 49 -13.57 3.22 10.89
C VAL A 49 -14.72 3.29 9.90
N GLU A 50 -15.41 4.43 9.89
CA GLU A 50 -16.48 4.69 8.94
C GLU A 50 -15.97 4.68 7.50
N LYS A 51 -16.80 4.16 6.59
CA LYS A 51 -16.51 4.13 5.14
C LYS A 51 -16.08 5.49 4.60
N GLU A 52 -16.69 6.57 5.06
CA GLU A 52 -16.34 7.93 4.65
C GLU A 52 -14.88 8.26 5.00
N TYR A 53 -14.41 7.88 6.19
CA TYR A 53 -13.00 8.07 6.54
C TYR A 53 -12.08 7.21 5.68
N THR A 54 -12.45 5.95 5.42
CA THR A 54 -11.70 5.06 4.50
C THR A 54 -11.60 5.67 3.11
N TYR A 55 -12.68 6.25 2.59
CA TYR A 55 -12.69 6.94 1.31
C TYR A 55 -11.75 8.15 1.30
N GLN A 56 -11.84 9.04 2.29
CA GLN A 56 -10.95 10.21 2.39
C GLN A 56 -9.47 9.82 2.53
N SER A 57 -9.19 8.73 3.26
CA SER A 57 -7.84 8.18 3.41
C SER A 57 -7.31 7.53 2.12
N MET A 58 -8.17 6.83 1.38
CA MET A 58 -7.84 6.29 0.06
C MET A 58 -7.48 7.42 -0.91
N LEU A 59 -8.29 8.48 -0.98
CA LEU A 59 -8.00 9.64 -1.83
C LEU A 59 -6.69 10.34 -1.43
N ARG A 60 -6.38 10.42 -0.13
CA ARG A 60 -5.09 10.93 0.36
C ARG A 60 -3.94 10.05 -0.10
N SER A 61 -4.09 8.73 0.01
CA SER A 61 -3.10 7.75 -0.46
C SER A 61 -2.88 7.87 -1.97
N HIS A 62 -3.91 8.16 -2.78
CA HIS A 62 -3.74 8.46 -4.20
C HIS A 62 -2.88 9.69 -4.45
N ARG A 63 -3.17 10.80 -3.76
CA ARG A 63 -2.36 12.03 -3.87
C ARG A 63 -0.92 11.81 -3.40
N TRP A 64 -0.72 11.01 -2.36
CA TRP A 64 0.60 10.61 -1.88
C TRP A 64 1.34 9.68 -2.86
N ALA A 65 0.63 8.78 -3.54
CA ALA A 65 1.20 7.93 -4.58
C ALA A 65 1.69 8.75 -5.76
N VAL A 66 0.93 9.76 -6.22
CA VAL A 66 1.38 10.69 -7.28
C VAL A 66 2.64 11.45 -6.86
N ARG A 67 2.67 11.97 -5.63
CA ARG A 67 3.86 12.68 -5.08
C ARG A 67 5.07 11.77 -4.96
N SER A 68 4.86 10.52 -4.54
CA SER A 68 5.89 9.49 -4.44
C SER A 68 6.47 9.18 -5.82
N LEU A 69 5.62 8.99 -6.83
CA LEU A 69 6.04 8.73 -8.20
C LEU A 69 6.87 9.90 -8.76
N GLN A 70 6.41 11.14 -8.57
CA GLN A 70 7.18 12.32 -8.99
C GLN A 70 8.55 12.43 -8.30
N GLN A 71 8.65 12.06 -7.02
CA GLN A 71 9.92 12.06 -6.29
C GLN A 71 10.83 10.91 -6.74
N PHE A 72 10.25 9.76 -7.06
CA PHE A 72 10.96 8.61 -7.60
C PHE A 72 11.60 8.98 -8.95
N ASP A 73 10.81 9.47 -9.90
CA ASP A 73 11.27 9.85 -11.26
C ASP A 73 12.39 10.90 -11.25
N ARG A 74 12.36 11.85 -10.30
CA ARG A 74 13.38 12.92 -10.19
C ARG A 74 14.77 12.42 -9.84
N GLY A 75 14.87 11.25 -9.20
CA GLY A 75 16.14 10.69 -8.75
C GLY A 75 16.26 9.21 -9.09
N ASP A 76 15.56 8.76 -10.12
CA ASP A 76 15.67 7.38 -10.59
C ASP A 76 17.00 7.19 -11.32
N ASP A 77 17.77 6.19 -10.88
CA ASP A 77 19.02 5.75 -11.49
C ASP A 77 18.90 4.35 -12.11
N GLY A 78 17.67 3.80 -12.15
CA GLY A 78 17.33 2.49 -12.70
C GLY A 78 17.65 1.30 -11.79
N ARG A 79 18.05 1.53 -10.53
CA ARG A 79 18.37 0.44 -9.58
C ARG A 79 17.20 -0.01 -8.72
N GLN A 80 16.20 0.83 -8.56
CA GLN A 80 15.06 0.57 -7.68
C GLN A 80 13.78 0.46 -8.51
N ALA A 81 12.77 -0.23 -7.98
CA ALA A 81 11.47 -0.35 -8.62
C ALA A 81 10.33 0.02 -7.65
N LEU A 82 9.38 0.83 -8.10
CA LEU A 82 8.34 1.41 -7.25
C LEU A 82 7.00 0.66 -7.35
N TYR A 83 6.49 0.22 -6.20
CA TYR A 83 5.15 -0.32 -6.02
C TYR A 83 4.15 0.75 -5.60
N GLY A 84 3.00 0.79 -6.27
CA GLY A 84 1.80 1.49 -5.80
C GLY A 84 0.95 0.61 -4.88
N ILE A 85 0.21 1.20 -3.94
CA ILE A 85 -0.63 0.44 -2.99
C ILE A 85 -2.12 0.67 -3.28
N ILE A 86 -2.88 -0.41 -3.44
CA ILE A 86 -4.34 -0.40 -3.45
C ILE A 86 -4.84 -0.40 -1.99
N GLN A 87 -5.49 0.70 -1.61
CA GLN A 87 -6.26 0.86 -0.37
C GLN A 87 -7.76 0.61 -0.61
N GLY A 88 -8.63 0.95 0.36
CA GLY A 88 -10.09 0.82 0.24
C GLY A 88 -10.75 -0.04 1.32
N GLY A 89 -9.96 -0.58 2.25
CA GLY A 89 -10.46 -1.38 3.37
C GLY A 89 -11.23 -2.61 2.91
N ILE A 90 -12.41 -2.83 3.50
CA ILE A 90 -13.32 -3.95 3.17
C ILE A 90 -14.42 -3.57 2.17
N TYR A 91 -14.32 -2.40 1.54
CA TYR A 91 -15.37 -1.86 0.66
C TYR A 91 -15.01 -2.06 -0.80
N GLU A 92 -15.81 -2.85 -1.50
CA GLU A 92 -15.57 -3.26 -2.90
C GLU A 92 -15.55 -2.06 -3.86
N ASP A 93 -16.43 -1.09 -3.68
CA ASP A 93 -16.46 0.13 -4.50
C ASP A 93 -15.20 0.99 -4.32
N LEU A 94 -14.67 1.08 -3.10
CA LEU A 94 -13.40 1.77 -2.84
C LEU A 94 -12.22 0.98 -3.42
N ARG A 95 -12.27 -0.36 -3.40
CA ARG A 95 -11.25 -1.20 -4.03
C ARG A 95 -11.24 -1.03 -5.54
N GLU A 96 -12.40 -0.91 -6.17
CA GLU A 96 -12.53 -0.65 -7.61
C GLU A 96 -11.91 0.69 -8.00
N GLU A 97 -12.24 1.76 -7.28
CA GLU A 97 -11.65 3.08 -7.52
C GLU A 97 -10.12 3.07 -7.32
N ALA A 98 -9.65 2.47 -6.22
CA ALA A 98 -8.24 2.39 -5.93
C ALA A 98 -7.46 1.53 -6.93
N ALA A 99 -8.03 0.40 -7.36
CA ALA A 99 -7.42 -0.46 -8.36
C ALA A 99 -7.32 0.25 -9.72
N ALA A 100 -8.40 0.93 -10.15
CA ALA A 100 -8.40 1.71 -11.39
C ALA A 100 -7.37 2.86 -11.34
N PHE A 101 -7.28 3.55 -10.20
CA PHE A 101 -6.27 4.60 -10.00
C PHE A 101 -4.85 4.02 -10.11
N ILE A 102 -4.49 3.00 -9.33
CA ILE A 102 -3.15 2.40 -9.36
C ILE A 102 -2.84 1.81 -10.74
N ALA A 103 -3.84 1.21 -11.41
CA ALA A 103 -3.70 0.68 -12.76
C ALA A 103 -3.29 1.76 -13.77
N SER A 104 -3.82 2.98 -13.63
CA SER A 104 -3.54 4.12 -14.50
C SER A 104 -2.13 4.73 -14.35
N GLN A 105 -1.39 4.33 -13.31
CA GLN A 105 -0.07 4.88 -13.00
C GLN A 105 1.06 3.92 -13.44
N PRO A 106 2.24 4.45 -13.82
CA PRO A 106 3.38 3.68 -14.32
C PRO A 106 4.19 3.02 -13.20
N PHE A 107 3.54 2.40 -12.21
CA PHE A 107 4.23 1.63 -11.17
C PHE A 107 4.78 0.32 -11.72
N PHE A 108 5.95 -0.09 -11.22
CA PHE A 108 6.55 -1.39 -11.52
C PHE A 108 5.64 -2.55 -11.10
N GLY A 109 4.97 -2.42 -9.96
CA GLY A 109 4.10 -3.44 -9.41
C GLY A 109 2.96 -2.85 -8.58
N THR A 110 2.05 -3.72 -8.17
CA THR A 110 0.89 -3.34 -7.35
C THR A 110 0.94 -4.08 -6.03
N ALA A 111 0.87 -3.36 -4.92
CA ALA A 111 0.69 -3.92 -3.61
C ALA A 111 -0.79 -3.83 -3.20
N ILE A 112 -1.31 -4.86 -2.55
CA ILE A 112 -2.62 -4.86 -1.91
C ILE A 112 -2.40 -4.62 -0.43
N GLY A 113 -2.84 -3.47 0.05
CA GLY A 113 -2.70 -3.06 1.45
C GLY A 113 -4.04 -2.74 2.11
N GLY A 114 -3.94 -2.17 3.30
CA GLY A 114 -5.08 -1.77 4.12
C GLY A 114 -5.60 -2.89 5.02
N CYS A 115 -6.56 -2.55 5.88
CA CYS A 115 -7.17 -3.56 6.73
C CYS A 115 -8.15 -4.41 5.92
N LEU A 116 -7.85 -5.71 5.80
CA LEU A 116 -8.62 -6.66 5.00
C LEU A 116 -9.78 -7.32 5.78
N GLY A 117 -10.14 -6.77 6.93
CA GLY A 117 -11.24 -7.24 7.76
C GLY A 117 -10.79 -7.86 9.09
N ASP A 118 -11.78 -8.35 9.85
CA ASP A 118 -11.63 -8.94 11.18
C ASP A 118 -11.50 -10.48 11.16
N SER A 119 -11.74 -11.11 10.01
CA SER A 119 -11.71 -12.55 9.81
C SER A 119 -11.03 -12.93 8.50
N SER A 120 -10.47 -14.14 8.45
CA SER A 120 -9.86 -14.69 7.23
C SER A 120 -10.85 -14.77 6.07
N GLU A 121 -12.15 -15.02 6.33
CA GLU A 121 -13.18 -15.07 5.30
C GLU A 121 -13.39 -13.71 4.63
N THR A 122 -13.53 -12.64 5.44
CA THR A 122 -13.62 -11.27 4.92
C THR A 122 -12.38 -10.92 4.10
N MET A 123 -11.19 -11.25 4.61
CA MET A 123 -9.94 -11.00 3.90
C MET A 123 -9.88 -11.76 2.57
N HIS A 124 -10.21 -13.04 2.57
CA HIS A 124 -10.18 -13.88 1.36
C HIS A 124 -11.13 -13.35 0.29
N ARG A 125 -12.32 -12.91 0.68
CA ARG A 125 -13.29 -12.29 -0.23
C ARG A 125 -12.74 -10.99 -0.82
N ILE A 126 -12.21 -10.09 0.02
CA ILE A 126 -11.68 -8.80 -0.43
C ILE A 126 -10.45 -8.97 -1.31
N VAL A 127 -9.56 -9.89 -0.97
CA VAL A 127 -8.39 -10.22 -1.81
C VAL A 127 -8.84 -10.77 -3.15
N ALA A 128 -9.77 -11.74 -3.18
CA ALA A 128 -10.28 -12.30 -4.43
C ALA A 128 -10.91 -11.21 -5.31
N TYR A 129 -11.78 -10.38 -4.75
CA TYR A 129 -12.39 -9.26 -5.46
C TYR A 129 -11.36 -8.25 -6.00
N THR A 130 -10.43 -7.81 -5.15
CA THR A 130 -9.36 -6.87 -5.55
C THR A 130 -8.49 -7.48 -6.66
N MET A 131 -8.27 -8.79 -6.62
CA MET A 131 -7.48 -9.49 -7.62
C MET A 131 -8.17 -9.55 -8.99
N GLU A 132 -9.49 -9.55 -9.07
CA GLU A 132 -10.19 -9.46 -10.37
C GLU A 132 -9.97 -8.10 -11.05
N LEU A 133 -9.66 -7.06 -10.27
CA LEU A 133 -9.47 -5.69 -10.73
C LEU A 133 -8.01 -5.34 -11.08
N CYS A 134 -7.05 -6.09 -10.53
CA CYS A 134 -5.62 -5.80 -10.71
C CYS A 134 -5.15 -6.09 -12.14
N VAL A 135 -4.27 -5.22 -12.66
CA VAL A 135 -3.58 -5.46 -13.94
C VAL A 135 -2.55 -6.57 -13.76
N LYS A 136 -2.61 -7.59 -14.62
CA LYS A 136 -1.84 -8.85 -14.48
C LYS A 136 -0.51 -8.88 -15.24
N ASP A 137 -0.12 -7.78 -15.87
CA ASP A 137 1.15 -7.65 -16.59
C ASP A 137 2.32 -7.21 -15.71
N ARG A 138 2.05 -6.99 -14.41
CA ARG A 138 3.00 -6.56 -13.40
C ARG A 138 2.85 -7.37 -12.11
N PRO A 139 3.91 -7.50 -11.30
CA PRO A 139 3.86 -8.27 -10.06
C PRO A 139 2.87 -7.67 -9.05
N ILE A 140 2.19 -8.56 -8.34
CA ILE A 140 1.23 -8.23 -7.30
C ILE A 140 1.73 -8.75 -5.95
N HIS A 141 1.87 -7.85 -4.99
CA HIS A 141 2.34 -8.13 -3.64
C HIS A 141 1.20 -8.00 -2.62
N LEU A 142 1.03 -8.98 -1.72
CA LEU A 142 0.06 -8.89 -0.64
C LEU A 142 0.77 -8.53 0.68
N LEU A 143 0.50 -7.33 1.20
CA LEU A 143 1.19 -6.77 2.35
C LEU A 143 0.70 -7.41 3.68
N GLY A 144 1.64 -7.90 4.48
CA GLY A 144 1.44 -8.25 5.89
C GLY A 144 0.68 -9.56 6.15
N ILE A 145 0.62 -10.48 5.19
CA ILE A 145 -0.10 -11.76 5.28
C ILE A 145 0.88 -12.94 5.28
N GLY A 146 0.84 -13.76 6.34
CA GLY A 146 1.75 -14.92 6.52
C GLY A 146 1.08 -16.23 6.93
N GLY A 147 -0.23 -16.24 7.17
CA GLY A 147 -0.92 -17.49 7.51
C GLY A 147 -0.84 -18.48 6.35
N LEU A 148 -0.42 -19.73 6.59
CA LEU A 148 -0.28 -20.74 5.52
C LEU A 148 -1.53 -20.85 4.65
N ARG A 149 -2.71 -20.90 5.26
CA ARG A 149 -3.99 -20.96 4.53
C ARG A 149 -4.23 -19.71 3.67
N ASP A 150 -3.82 -18.56 4.17
CA ASP A 150 -3.99 -17.26 3.51
C ASP A 150 -3.05 -17.10 2.33
N ILE A 151 -1.80 -17.57 2.46
CA ILE A 151 -0.83 -17.65 1.36
C ILE A 151 -1.39 -18.55 0.26
N PHE A 152 -1.84 -19.77 0.59
CA PHE A 152 -2.41 -20.68 -0.42
C PHE A 152 -3.67 -20.10 -1.09
N HIS A 153 -4.47 -19.33 -0.35
CA HIS A 153 -5.61 -18.60 -0.93
C HIS A 153 -5.14 -17.50 -1.89
N GLY A 154 -4.22 -16.64 -1.45
CA GLY A 154 -3.66 -15.57 -2.28
C GLY A 154 -3.01 -16.09 -3.56
N VAL A 155 -2.23 -17.17 -3.48
CA VAL A 155 -1.62 -17.81 -4.65
C VAL A 155 -2.70 -18.29 -5.63
N ARG A 156 -3.80 -18.88 -5.14
CA ARG A 156 -4.93 -19.27 -6.02
C ARG A 156 -5.61 -18.08 -6.69
N CYS A 157 -5.62 -16.91 -6.05
CA CYS A 157 -6.11 -15.66 -6.62
C CYS A 157 -5.09 -14.99 -7.57
N GLY A 158 -3.86 -15.51 -7.67
CA GLY A 158 -2.79 -14.99 -8.53
C GLY A 158 -1.90 -13.94 -7.88
N ILE A 159 -1.76 -13.94 -6.56
CA ILE A 159 -0.76 -13.10 -5.86
C ILE A 159 0.63 -13.71 -6.08
N ASP A 160 1.61 -12.85 -6.37
CA ASP A 160 2.97 -13.29 -6.69
C ASP A 160 3.88 -13.33 -5.45
N THR A 161 3.73 -12.38 -4.53
CA THR A 161 4.62 -12.25 -3.37
C THR A 161 3.87 -11.83 -2.11
N PHE A 162 4.43 -12.17 -0.95
CA PHE A 162 3.86 -11.96 0.38
C PHE A 162 4.97 -11.55 1.34
N ASP A 163 4.62 -10.83 2.41
CA ASP A 163 5.50 -10.59 3.56
C ASP A 163 4.71 -10.77 4.87
N CYS A 164 5.40 -11.24 5.91
CA CYS A 164 4.84 -11.28 7.26
C CYS A 164 5.96 -11.36 8.30
N VAL A 165 5.65 -10.92 9.53
CA VAL A 165 6.50 -11.21 10.70
C VAL A 165 6.40 -12.67 11.15
N HIS A 166 5.36 -13.39 10.70
CA HIS A 166 5.23 -14.83 10.90
C HIS A 166 6.03 -15.57 9.82
N PRO A 167 6.87 -16.55 10.20
CA PRO A 167 7.66 -17.33 9.25
C PRO A 167 6.83 -18.30 8.41
#